data_AF-A0A0R2FMU4-F1
#
_entry.id   AF-A0A0R2FMU4-F1
#
_cell.length_a   1.000
_cell.length_b   1.000
_cell.length_c   1.000
_cell.angle_alpha   90.00
_cell.angle_beta   90.00
_cell.angle_gamma   90.00
#
_symmetry.space_group_name_H-M   'P 1'
#
loop_
_entity.id
_entity.type
_entity.pdbx_description
1 polymer ?
#
loop_
_entity_poly.entity_id
_entity_poly.type
_entity_poly.pdbx_seq_one_letter_code
_entity_poly.pdbx_strand_id
1 'polypeptide(L)'
;MTTNDDQLNNNQVTADVATFQMCLTQFLVSNFYQQLIAEVPTHFVKTAIATFNQTMQTRFDVTVTQWRSSEVVQLLDEQWQQTTSSSQDIDLFLTTYSVTRCFVLFLADEQLIEEDFGTLSNVLLQFEVRRDIQETEPIREHRLTNRRMASLEELSREMQRQVENFVASPDWQQVPAQVHPNDAYHYVAILYQQLYINYHQLPQDWTQEAVRNVLLNDFVLHVGIPVASYQLIGPTLTAFLNYLATVDYLSMAQAEQIVNVINAVATQMTHKAARVARWREQ
;
A
#
# COMPACT_ATOMS: atom_id res chain seq x y z
N MET A 1 -43.82 -24.70 15.67
CA MET A 1 -43.27 -23.33 15.58
C MET A 1 -41.78 -23.40 15.21
N THR A 2 -41.45 -24.07 14.10
CA THR A 2 -40.05 -24.29 13.67
C THR A 2 -39.81 -23.89 12.20
N THR A 3 -40.80 -23.29 11.53
CA THR A 3 -40.75 -23.05 10.08
C THR A 3 -40.25 -21.66 9.67
N ASN A 4 -40.10 -20.71 10.59
CA ASN A 4 -39.65 -19.35 10.24
C ASN A 4 -38.13 -19.17 10.34
N ASP A 5 -37.46 -19.84 11.28
CA ASP A 5 -36.02 -19.67 11.48
C ASP A 5 -35.19 -20.35 10.36
N ASP A 6 -35.66 -21.49 9.84
CA ASP A 6 -34.99 -22.20 8.74
C ASP A 6 -35.04 -21.43 7.41
N GLN A 7 -36.08 -20.63 7.18
CA GLN A 7 -36.21 -19.82 5.95
C GLN A 7 -35.32 -18.57 5.97
N LEU A 8 -35.14 -17.94 7.13
CA LEU A 8 -34.26 -16.78 7.29
C LEU A 8 -32.79 -17.18 7.12
N ASN A 9 -32.39 -18.33 7.68
CA ASN A 9 -31.01 -18.82 7.58
C ASN A 9 -30.62 -19.15 6.12
N ASN A 10 -31.51 -19.81 5.37
CA ASN A 10 -31.25 -20.14 3.96
C ASN A 10 -31.10 -18.90 3.05
N ASN A 11 -31.87 -17.85 3.31
CA ASN A 11 -31.79 -16.62 2.51
C ASN A 11 -30.49 -15.85 2.75
N GLN A 12 -30.00 -15.82 3.99
CA GLN A 12 -28.74 -15.15 4.34
C GLN A 12 -27.53 -15.84 3.72
N VAL A 13 -27.44 -17.18 3.85
CA VAL A 13 -26.35 -17.96 3.23
C VAL A 13 -26.30 -17.76 1.72
N THR A 14 -27.45 -17.65 1.05
CA THR A 14 -27.51 -17.44 -0.40
C THR A 14 -26.99 -16.05 -0.80
N ALA A 15 -27.27 -15.01 -0.02
CA ALA A 15 -26.80 -13.65 -0.27
C ALA A 15 -25.28 -13.52 -0.08
N ASP A 16 -24.71 -14.19 0.92
CA ASP A 16 -23.28 -14.16 1.20
C ASP A 16 -22.47 -14.82 0.09
N VAL A 17 -22.97 -15.97 -0.41
CA VAL A 17 -22.37 -16.66 -1.56
C VAL A 17 -22.40 -15.79 -2.81
N ALA A 18 -23.54 -15.13 -3.10
CA ALA A 18 -23.66 -14.25 -4.27
C ALA A 18 -22.69 -13.06 -4.19
N THR A 19 -22.56 -12.45 -3.01
CA THR A 19 -21.67 -11.31 -2.76
C THR A 19 -20.20 -11.72 -2.97
N PHE A 20 -19.78 -12.85 -2.40
CA PHE A 20 -18.43 -13.38 -2.61
C PHE A 20 -18.14 -13.66 -4.10
N GLN A 21 -19.07 -14.27 -4.82
CA GLN A 21 -18.89 -14.54 -6.26
C GLN A 21 -18.79 -13.27 -7.09
N MET A 22 -19.52 -12.20 -6.73
CA MET A 22 -19.40 -10.90 -7.37
C MET A 22 -18.00 -10.32 -7.16
N CYS A 23 -17.53 -10.24 -5.92
CA CYS A 23 -16.19 -9.75 -5.58
C CYS A 23 -15.10 -10.55 -6.31
N LEU A 24 -15.19 -11.88 -6.31
CA LEU A 24 -14.25 -12.74 -7.02
C LEU A 24 -14.27 -12.48 -8.54
N THR A 25 -15.45 -12.31 -9.13
CA THR A 25 -15.58 -12.05 -10.57
C THR A 25 -14.94 -10.71 -10.95
N GLN A 26 -15.16 -9.67 -10.15
CA GLN A 26 -14.53 -8.35 -10.37
C GLN A 26 -13.01 -8.43 -10.18
N PHE A 27 -12.54 -9.14 -9.16
CA PHE A 27 -11.11 -9.36 -8.95
C PHE A 27 -10.44 -10.00 -10.16
N LEU A 28 -11.05 -11.05 -10.74
CA LEU A 28 -10.49 -11.80 -11.87
C LEU A 28 -10.38 -10.98 -13.18
N VAL A 29 -10.92 -9.76 -13.22
CA VAL A 29 -10.72 -8.82 -14.34
C VAL A 29 -9.94 -7.57 -13.94
N SER A 30 -9.56 -7.44 -12.67
CA SER A 30 -8.83 -6.31 -12.12
C SER A 30 -7.34 -6.34 -12.47
N ASN A 31 -6.69 -5.18 -12.36
CA ASN A 31 -5.22 -5.08 -12.47
C ASN A 31 -4.50 -5.89 -11.37
N PHE A 32 -5.10 -6.04 -10.18
CA PHE A 32 -4.54 -6.87 -9.10
C PHE A 32 -4.41 -8.34 -9.54
N TYR A 33 -5.39 -8.87 -10.27
CA TYR A 33 -5.32 -10.24 -10.77
C TYR A 33 -4.36 -10.39 -11.95
N GLN A 34 -4.25 -9.38 -12.83
CA GLN A 34 -3.27 -9.39 -13.92
C GLN A 34 -1.82 -9.54 -13.39
N GLN A 35 -1.56 -9.07 -12.17
CA GLN A 35 -0.26 -9.26 -11.52
C GLN A 35 0.03 -10.71 -11.10
N LEU A 36 -1.00 -11.56 -10.92
CA LEU A 36 -0.85 -12.93 -10.43
C LEU A 36 -0.79 -13.98 -11.55
N ILE A 37 -1.53 -13.76 -12.66
CA ILE A 37 -1.78 -14.82 -13.67
C ILE A 37 -0.55 -15.30 -14.42
N ALA A 38 0.53 -14.51 -14.39
CA ALA A 38 1.77 -14.87 -15.05
C ALA A 38 2.48 -16.05 -14.36
N GLU A 39 2.21 -16.27 -13.07
CA GLU A 39 2.95 -17.19 -12.21
C GLU A 39 2.04 -18.19 -11.50
N VAL A 40 0.80 -17.78 -11.20
CA VAL A 40 -0.16 -18.58 -10.45
C VAL A 40 -1.32 -18.99 -11.35
N PRO A 41 -1.57 -20.29 -11.57
CA PRO A 41 -2.69 -20.75 -12.37
C PRO A 41 -4.03 -20.23 -11.83
N THR A 42 -4.93 -19.77 -12.71
CA THR A 42 -6.26 -19.25 -12.35
C THR A 42 -7.04 -20.15 -11.39
N HIS A 43 -6.94 -21.47 -11.56
CA HIS A 43 -7.64 -22.42 -10.71
C HIS A 43 -7.10 -22.41 -9.27
N PHE A 44 -5.78 -22.23 -9.11
CA PHE A 44 -5.15 -22.09 -7.81
C PHE A 44 -5.59 -20.78 -7.15
N VAL A 45 -5.57 -19.66 -7.89
CA VAL A 45 -6.04 -18.36 -7.40
C VAL A 45 -7.46 -18.45 -6.84
N LYS A 46 -8.40 -19.01 -7.62
CA LYS A 46 -9.79 -19.21 -7.19
C LYS A 46 -9.89 -20.09 -5.94
N THR A 47 -9.12 -21.17 -5.90
CA THR A 47 -9.16 -22.14 -4.78
C THR A 47 -8.61 -21.52 -3.51
N ALA A 48 -7.49 -20.80 -3.58
CA ALA A 48 -6.88 -20.10 -2.45
C ALA A 48 -7.84 -19.05 -1.87
N ILE A 49 -8.43 -18.19 -2.72
CA ILE A 49 -9.38 -17.16 -2.27
C ILE A 49 -10.64 -17.79 -1.66
N ALA A 50 -11.21 -18.82 -2.29
CA ALA A 50 -12.38 -19.51 -1.76
C ALA A 50 -12.10 -20.19 -0.42
N THR A 51 -10.93 -20.82 -0.27
CA THR A 51 -10.50 -21.45 0.99
C THR A 51 -10.29 -20.42 2.09
N PHE A 52 -9.65 -19.29 1.76
CA PHE A 52 -9.47 -18.18 2.69
C PHE A 52 -10.82 -17.62 3.15
N ASN A 53 -11.76 -17.39 2.21
CA ASN A 53 -13.09 -16.91 2.54
C ASN A 53 -13.88 -17.89 3.42
N GLN A 54 -13.85 -19.18 3.10
CA GLN A 54 -14.50 -20.20 3.91
C GLN A 54 -13.91 -20.23 5.33
N THR A 55 -12.60 -20.05 5.46
CA THR A 55 -11.92 -20.05 6.76
C THR A 55 -12.29 -18.79 7.55
N MET A 56 -12.33 -17.62 6.92
CA MET A 56 -12.79 -16.36 7.54
C MET A 56 -14.23 -16.51 8.07
N GLN A 57 -15.14 -17.04 7.26
CA GLN A 57 -16.53 -17.30 7.65
C GLN A 57 -16.61 -18.26 8.84
N THR A 58 -15.89 -19.39 8.77
CA THR A 58 -15.93 -20.41 9.82
C THR A 58 -15.31 -19.91 11.13
N ARG A 59 -14.25 -19.11 11.04
CA ARG A 59 -13.43 -18.71 12.19
C ARG A 59 -13.97 -17.48 12.93
N PHE A 60 -14.54 -16.53 12.20
CA PHE A 60 -14.95 -15.22 12.71
C PHE A 60 -16.43 -14.93 12.50
N ASP A 61 -17.17 -15.78 11.80
CA ASP A 61 -18.59 -15.57 11.46
C ASP A 61 -18.81 -14.27 10.66
N VAL A 62 -17.88 -13.98 9.73
CA VAL A 62 -17.88 -12.77 8.88
C VAL A 62 -18.00 -13.10 7.40
N THR A 63 -18.72 -12.25 6.67
CA THR A 63 -18.81 -12.28 5.21
C THR A 63 -17.68 -11.46 4.58
N VAL A 64 -17.44 -11.62 3.28
CA VAL A 64 -16.33 -10.95 2.57
C VAL A 64 -16.34 -9.43 2.73
N THR A 65 -17.51 -8.80 2.78
CA THR A 65 -17.67 -7.33 2.91
C THR A 65 -17.42 -6.82 4.34
N GLN A 66 -17.35 -7.73 5.30
CA GLN A 66 -17.15 -7.45 6.72
C GLN A 66 -15.72 -7.68 7.17
N TRP A 67 -14.81 -8.11 6.29
CA TRP A 67 -13.43 -8.41 6.65
C TRP A 67 -12.70 -7.17 7.16
N ARG A 68 -12.04 -7.34 8.32
CA ARG A 68 -11.17 -6.33 8.91
C ARG A 68 -9.71 -6.74 8.85
N SER A 69 -8.83 -5.74 8.85
CA SER A 69 -7.39 -5.93 8.80
C SER A 69 -6.88 -6.85 9.91
N SER A 70 -7.45 -6.73 11.12
CA SER A 70 -7.12 -7.57 12.27
C SER A 70 -7.44 -9.05 12.05
N GLU A 71 -8.59 -9.38 11.46
CA GLU A 71 -9.03 -10.76 11.23
C GLU A 71 -8.23 -11.41 10.11
N VAL A 72 -8.01 -10.66 9.02
CA VAL A 72 -7.18 -11.10 7.89
C VAL A 72 -5.77 -11.44 8.37
N VAL A 73 -5.12 -10.53 9.10
CA VAL A 73 -3.74 -10.74 9.56
C VAL A 73 -3.67 -11.81 10.65
N GLN A 74 -4.68 -11.92 11.51
CA GLN A 74 -4.74 -13.02 12.47
C GLN A 74 -4.80 -14.37 11.76
N LEU A 75 -5.64 -14.53 10.73
CA LEU A 75 -5.72 -15.78 9.99
C LEU A 75 -4.40 -16.10 9.26
N LEU A 76 -3.76 -15.11 8.66
CA LEU A 76 -2.45 -15.27 8.03
C LEU A 76 -1.36 -15.67 9.04
N ASP A 77 -1.37 -15.09 10.24
CA ASP A 77 -0.49 -15.47 11.35
C ASP A 77 -0.73 -16.92 11.80
N GLU A 78 -1.99 -17.34 11.90
CA GLU A 78 -2.37 -18.72 12.25
C GLU A 78 -1.90 -19.71 11.15
N GLN A 79 -2.09 -19.38 9.88
CA GLN A 79 -1.63 -20.20 8.74
C GLN A 79 -0.09 -20.29 8.70
N TRP A 80 0.62 -19.19 8.94
CA TRP A 80 2.08 -19.20 9.01
C TRP A 80 2.59 -20.09 10.14
N GLN A 81 1.97 -20.02 11.33
CA GLN A 81 2.35 -20.88 12.46
C GLN A 81 2.10 -22.36 12.22
N GLN A 82 1.14 -22.71 11.37
CA GLN A 82 0.83 -24.08 10.97
C GLN A 82 1.69 -24.59 9.80
N THR A 83 2.38 -23.69 9.11
CA THR A 83 3.29 -24.03 8.02
C THR A 83 4.50 -24.75 8.59
N THR A 84 4.75 -25.99 8.16
CA THR A 84 5.92 -26.73 8.64
C THR A 84 7.20 -26.12 8.07
N SER A 85 8.36 -26.40 8.68
CA SER A 85 9.66 -25.92 8.18
C SER A 85 10.12 -26.60 6.87
N SER A 86 9.25 -27.36 6.19
CA SER A 86 9.55 -27.87 4.86
C SER A 86 9.50 -26.73 3.84
N SER A 87 10.42 -26.73 2.87
CA SER A 87 10.44 -25.69 1.83
C SER A 87 9.14 -25.67 1.01
N GLN A 88 8.54 -26.84 0.77
CA GLN A 88 7.31 -26.95 -0.01
C GLN A 88 6.11 -26.32 0.70
N ASP A 89 6.00 -26.48 2.02
CA ASP A 89 4.90 -25.87 2.78
C ASP A 89 5.08 -24.36 2.84
N ILE A 90 6.31 -23.88 2.99
CA ILE A 90 6.65 -22.45 2.92
C ILE A 90 6.27 -21.88 1.55
N ASP A 91 6.67 -22.52 0.46
CA ASP A 91 6.34 -22.06 -0.90
C ASP A 91 4.82 -22.01 -1.15
N LEU A 92 4.10 -23.03 -0.66
CA LEU A 92 2.64 -23.06 -0.74
C LEU A 92 2.00 -21.94 0.07
N PHE A 93 2.49 -21.68 1.29
CA PHE A 93 2.05 -20.55 2.10
C PHE A 93 2.30 -19.24 1.37
N LEU A 94 3.51 -19.00 0.88
CA LEU A 94 3.88 -17.74 0.20
C LEU A 94 3.04 -17.49 -1.05
N THR A 95 2.74 -18.54 -1.82
CA THR A 95 1.85 -18.45 -2.99
C THR A 95 0.42 -18.10 -2.55
N THR A 96 -0.08 -18.76 -1.51
CA THR A 96 -1.43 -18.50 -0.95
C THR A 96 -1.54 -17.11 -0.36
N TYR A 97 -0.49 -16.66 0.34
CA TYR A 97 -0.35 -15.32 0.91
C TYR A 97 -0.41 -14.27 -0.20
N SER A 98 0.38 -14.42 -1.26
CA SER A 98 0.43 -13.48 -2.38
C SER A 98 -0.94 -13.32 -3.06
N VAL A 99 -1.62 -14.45 -3.31
CA VAL A 99 -2.99 -14.45 -3.85
C VAL A 99 -3.96 -13.74 -2.91
N THR A 100 -3.93 -14.08 -1.63
CA THR A 100 -4.84 -13.53 -0.62
C THR A 100 -4.62 -12.02 -0.46
N ARG A 101 -3.37 -11.59 -0.34
CA ARG A 101 -2.93 -10.20 -0.25
C ARG A 101 -3.48 -9.38 -1.42
N CYS A 102 -3.28 -9.84 -2.65
CA CYS A 102 -3.80 -9.15 -3.84
C CYS A 102 -5.33 -9.05 -3.81
N PHE A 103 -6.03 -10.10 -3.39
CA PHE A 103 -7.49 -10.08 -3.31
C PHE A 103 -7.99 -9.11 -2.24
N VAL A 104 -7.44 -9.12 -1.02
CA VAL A 104 -7.92 -8.23 0.05
C VAL A 104 -7.57 -6.77 -0.21
N LEU A 105 -6.42 -6.49 -0.82
CA LEU A 105 -6.08 -5.13 -1.26
C LEU A 105 -7.00 -4.63 -2.38
N PHE A 106 -7.38 -5.51 -3.32
CA PHE A 106 -8.41 -5.19 -4.31
C PHE A 106 -9.75 -4.85 -3.65
N LEU A 107 -10.19 -5.62 -2.66
CA LEU A 107 -11.43 -5.32 -1.94
C LEU A 107 -11.40 -3.95 -1.27
N ALA A 108 -10.27 -3.59 -0.68
CA ALA A 108 -10.08 -2.29 -0.02
C ALA A 108 -10.03 -1.12 -1.03
N ASP A 109 -9.33 -1.31 -2.16
CA ASP A 109 -9.21 -0.31 -3.23
C ASP A 109 -10.57 0.02 -3.86
N GLU A 110 -11.37 -1.01 -4.14
CA GLU A 110 -12.72 -0.88 -4.69
C GLU A 110 -13.80 -0.54 -3.63
N GLN A 111 -13.40 -0.30 -2.38
CA GLN A 111 -14.30 0.01 -1.26
C GLN A 111 -15.40 -1.06 -1.04
N LEU A 112 -15.06 -2.32 -1.31
CA LEU A 112 -15.93 -3.48 -1.11
C LEU A 112 -15.90 -4.00 0.33
N ILE A 113 -14.96 -3.50 1.14
CA ILE A 113 -14.88 -3.69 2.59
C ILE A 113 -14.76 -2.32 3.29
N GLU A 114 -15.02 -2.29 4.60
CA GLU A 114 -14.95 -1.06 5.40
C GLU A 114 -13.51 -0.52 5.57
N GLU A 115 -12.53 -1.41 5.57
CA GLU A 115 -11.10 -1.07 5.71
C GLU A 115 -10.58 -0.36 4.45
N ASP A 116 -9.87 0.75 4.65
CA ASP A 116 -9.21 1.44 3.55
C ASP A 116 -7.92 0.71 3.12
N PHE A 117 -7.55 0.91 1.86
CA PHE A 117 -6.36 0.30 1.25
C PHE A 117 -5.07 0.59 2.04
N GLY A 118 -4.90 1.81 2.53
CA GLY A 118 -3.68 2.23 3.22
C GLY A 118 -3.51 1.51 4.54
N THR A 119 -4.59 1.46 5.35
CA THR A 119 -4.63 0.70 6.59
C THR A 119 -4.30 -0.77 6.33
N LEU A 120 -5.00 -1.42 5.41
CA LEU A 120 -4.81 -2.85 5.13
C LEU A 120 -3.42 -3.18 4.57
N SER A 121 -2.92 -2.37 3.63
CA SER A 121 -1.58 -2.50 3.05
C SER A 121 -0.50 -2.39 4.12
N ASN A 122 -0.62 -1.42 5.03
CA ASN A 122 0.32 -1.26 6.13
C ASN A 122 0.32 -2.45 7.11
N VAL A 123 -0.85 -2.99 7.48
CA VAL A 123 -0.88 -4.17 8.38
C VAL A 123 -0.29 -5.40 7.68
N LEU A 124 -0.55 -5.59 6.40
CA LEU A 124 0.03 -6.70 5.62
C LEU A 124 1.54 -6.56 5.46
N LEU A 125 2.05 -5.35 5.25
CA LEU A 125 3.49 -5.07 5.24
C LEU A 125 4.14 -5.37 6.60
N GLN A 126 3.49 -4.98 7.70
CA GLN A 126 3.98 -5.30 9.05
C GLN A 126 4.00 -6.82 9.31
N PHE A 127 3.03 -7.56 8.75
CA PHE A 127 3.03 -9.01 8.77
C PHE A 127 4.24 -9.58 8.00
N GLU A 128 4.50 -9.11 6.77
CA GLU A 128 5.65 -9.53 5.96
C GLU A 128 6.98 -9.33 6.72
N VAL A 129 7.17 -8.13 7.26
CA VAL A 129 8.37 -7.76 8.04
C VAL A 129 8.52 -8.63 9.29
N ARG A 130 7.43 -8.87 10.03
CA ARG A 130 7.47 -9.68 11.26
C ARG A 130 7.82 -11.14 11.00
N ARG A 131 7.41 -11.67 9.84
CA ARG A 131 7.60 -13.08 9.47
C ARG A 131 8.86 -13.32 8.65
N ASP A 132 9.65 -12.27 8.38
CA ASP A 132 10.78 -12.32 7.46
C ASP A 132 10.37 -12.99 6.13
N ILE A 133 9.16 -12.68 5.68
CA ILE A 133 8.68 -13.11 4.37
C ILE A 133 9.42 -12.24 3.36
N GLN A 134 10.56 -12.75 2.93
CA GLN A 134 11.18 -12.29 1.71
C GLN A 134 10.36 -12.91 0.59
N GLU A 135 9.63 -12.09 -0.18
CA GLU A 135 8.91 -12.56 -1.37
C GLU A 135 9.86 -13.47 -2.17
N THR A 136 9.51 -14.76 -2.34
CA THR A 136 10.31 -15.65 -3.14
C THR A 136 10.34 -15.11 -4.57
N GLU A 137 11.56 -14.96 -5.09
CA GLU A 137 11.91 -14.31 -6.36
C GLU A 137 11.07 -14.69 -7.61
N PRO A 138 10.42 -15.87 -7.74
CA PRO A 138 9.61 -16.16 -8.92
C PRO A 138 8.40 -15.23 -9.07
N ILE A 139 7.83 -14.74 -7.95
CA ILE A 139 6.68 -13.81 -7.98
C ILE A 139 7.11 -12.36 -8.31
N ARG A 140 8.41 -12.10 -8.14
CA ARG A 140 9.06 -10.89 -8.64
C ARG A 140 9.29 -10.98 -10.14
N GLU A 141 9.75 -12.10 -10.69
CA GLU A 141 10.26 -12.14 -12.07
C GLU A 141 9.23 -11.81 -13.16
N HIS A 142 7.94 -12.17 -13.05
CA HIS A 142 6.96 -11.71 -14.05
C HIS A 142 6.42 -10.30 -13.76
N ARG A 143 6.60 -9.77 -12.53
CA ARG A 143 6.45 -8.33 -12.25
C ARG A 143 7.53 -7.48 -12.96
N LEU A 144 8.60 -8.09 -13.48
CA LEU A 144 9.87 -7.43 -13.80
C LEU A 144 10.25 -7.34 -15.30
N THR A 145 9.36 -7.62 -16.24
CA THR A 145 9.77 -7.73 -17.66
C THR A 145 10.14 -6.43 -18.38
N ASN A 146 10.23 -5.24 -17.75
CA ASN A 146 10.88 -4.09 -18.42
C ASN A 146 11.74 -3.13 -17.57
N ARG A 147 11.73 -3.14 -16.24
CA ARG A 147 12.73 -2.43 -15.41
C ARG A 147 12.91 -3.19 -14.09
N ARG A 148 14.14 -3.52 -13.72
CA ARG A 148 14.46 -4.09 -12.40
C ARG A 148 13.93 -3.15 -11.32
N MET A 149 12.85 -3.53 -10.62
CA MET A 149 12.43 -2.82 -9.42
C MET A 149 13.53 -2.98 -8.37
N ALA A 150 14.10 -1.86 -7.92
CA ALA A 150 15.01 -1.84 -6.78
C ALA A 150 14.31 -2.49 -5.58
N SER A 151 15.01 -3.32 -4.79
CA SER A 151 14.44 -3.80 -3.52
C SER A 151 14.10 -2.60 -2.62
N LEU A 152 13.19 -2.74 -1.64
CA LEU A 152 12.91 -1.64 -0.70
C LEU A 152 14.17 -1.18 0.06
N GLU A 153 15.12 -2.09 0.28
CA GLU A 153 16.44 -1.76 0.85
C GLU A 153 17.32 -0.97 -0.12
N GLU A 154 17.33 -1.34 -1.41
CA GLU A 154 18.03 -0.58 -2.45
C GLU A 154 17.41 0.80 -2.65
N LEU A 155 16.09 0.89 -2.67
CA LEU A 155 15.35 2.15 -2.74
C LEU A 155 15.65 3.02 -1.52
N SER A 156 15.65 2.44 -0.32
CA SER A 156 15.96 3.17 0.92
C SER A 156 17.40 3.68 0.94
N ARG A 157 18.37 2.87 0.51
CA ARG A 157 19.77 3.31 0.37
C ARG A 157 19.91 4.40 -0.69
N GLU A 158 19.22 4.27 -1.81
CA GLU A 158 19.26 5.26 -2.87
C GLU A 158 18.66 6.59 -2.42
N MET A 159 17.46 6.54 -1.85
CA MET A 159 16.78 7.68 -1.27
C MET A 159 17.64 8.37 -0.20
N GLN A 160 18.24 7.61 0.72
CA GLN A 160 19.12 8.16 1.74
C GLN A 160 20.29 8.92 1.11
N ARG A 161 20.97 8.29 0.14
CA ARG A 161 22.08 8.92 -0.60
C ARG A 161 21.63 10.21 -1.30
N GLN A 162 20.45 10.22 -1.93
CA GLN A 162 19.92 11.41 -2.59
C GLN A 162 19.64 12.54 -1.61
N VAL A 163 19.06 12.23 -0.44
CA VAL A 163 18.81 13.23 0.60
C VAL A 163 20.12 13.76 1.20
N GLU A 164 21.10 12.90 1.48
CA GLU A 164 22.41 13.33 1.98
C GLU A 164 23.11 14.28 1.02
N ASN A 165 23.10 13.95 -0.28
CA ASN A 165 23.65 14.81 -1.32
C ASN A 165 22.88 16.12 -1.46
N PHE A 166 21.54 16.09 -1.36
CA PHE A 166 20.69 17.28 -1.35
C PHE A 166 21.01 18.21 -0.19
N VAL A 167 21.13 17.68 1.03
CA VAL A 167 21.46 18.48 2.23
C VAL A 167 22.85 19.11 2.12
N ALA A 168 23.78 18.44 1.44
CA ALA A 168 25.12 18.97 1.17
C ALA A 168 25.16 19.94 -0.03
N SER A 169 24.08 20.07 -0.81
CA SER A 169 24.06 20.89 -2.02
C SER A 169 23.73 22.36 -1.73
N PRO A 170 24.07 23.28 -2.66
CA PRO A 170 23.61 24.67 -2.57
C PRO A 170 22.08 24.82 -2.58
N ASP A 171 21.34 23.88 -3.18
CA ASP A 171 19.88 23.92 -3.26
C ASP A 171 19.23 23.79 -1.87
N TRP A 172 19.92 23.21 -0.88
CA TRP A 172 19.45 23.17 0.50
C TRP A 172 19.13 24.57 1.06
N GLN A 173 19.78 25.62 0.56
CA GLN A 173 19.51 27.00 0.96
C GLN A 173 18.09 27.47 0.60
N GLN A 174 17.39 26.77 -0.30
CA GLN A 174 16.00 27.05 -0.66
C GLN A 174 14.99 26.43 0.32
N VAL A 175 15.44 25.52 1.19
CA VAL A 175 14.60 24.89 2.21
C VAL A 175 14.33 25.91 3.34
N PRO A 176 13.10 25.99 3.88
CA PRO A 176 12.82 26.87 5.02
C PRO A 176 13.77 26.61 6.19
N ALA A 177 14.31 27.68 6.78
CA ALA A 177 15.35 27.58 7.82
C ALA A 177 14.93 26.79 9.07
N GLN A 178 13.62 26.56 9.27
CA GLN A 178 13.07 25.77 10.37
C GLN A 178 13.21 24.25 10.14
N VAL A 179 13.46 23.80 8.91
CA VAL A 179 13.52 22.38 8.55
C VAL A 179 14.91 21.85 8.86
N HIS A 180 14.98 20.85 9.74
CA HIS A 180 16.22 20.12 9.98
C HIS A 180 16.45 19.08 8.88
N PRO A 181 17.70 18.69 8.56
CA PRO A 181 17.97 17.60 7.61
C PRO A 181 17.17 16.32 7.85
N ASN A 182 16.93 15.96 9.12
CA ASN A 182 16.11 14.81 9.49
C ASN A 182 14.63 14.96 9.08
N ASP A 183 14.09 16.18 9.12
CA ASP A 183 12.72 16.45 8.67
C ASP A 183 12.62 16.27 7.15
N ALA A 184 13.60 16.80 6.41
CA ALA A 184 13.67 16.63 4.97
C ALA A 184 13.82 15.16 4.57
N TYR A 185 14.69 14.41 5.25
CA TYR A 185 14.79 12.96 5.08
C TYR A 185 13.45 12.29 5.29
N HIS A 186 12.75 12.61 6.38
CA HIS A 186 11.46 12.02 6.70
C HIS A 186 10.42 12.30 5.60
N TYR A 187 10.29 13.55 5.16
CA TYR A 187 9.35 13.93 4.10
C TYR A 187 9.66 13.24 2.77
N VAL A 188 10.93 13.24 2.35
CA VAL A 188 11.36 12.57 1.11
C VAL A 188 11.12 11.06 1.23
N ALA A 189 11.37 10.47 2.40
CA ALA A 189 11.18 9.05 2.62
C ALA A 189 9.73 8.62 2.50
N ILE A 190 8.80 9.37 3.08
CA ILE A 190 7.38 9.11 2.91
C ILE A 190 7.01 9.18 1.44
N LEU A 191 7.45 10.23 0.72
CA LEU A 191 7.12 10.37 -0.70
C LEU A 191 7.64 9.18 -1.54
N TYR A 192 8.92 8.82 -1.39
CA TYR A 192 9.54 7.70 -2.10
C TYR A 192 8.87 6.37 -1.79
N GLN A 193 8.72 6.07 -0.50
CA GLN A 193 8.19 4.79 -0.06
C GLN A 193 6.74 4.63 -0.49
N GLN A 194 5.91 5.66 -0.32
CA GLN A 194 4.49 5.55 -0.67
C GLN A 194 4.29 5.51 -2.19
N LEU A 195 5.06 6.27 -2.97
CA LEU A 195 5.01 6.15 -4.43
C LEU A 195 5.47 4.77 -4.93
N TYR A 196 6.43 4.17 -4.26
CA TYR A 196 6.88 2.83 -4.62
C TYR A 196 5.92 1.73 -4.12
N ILE A 197 5.43 1.82 -2.88
CA ILE A 197 4.54 0.81 -2.28
C ILE A 197 3.17 0.84 -2.97
N ASN A 198 2.60 2.03 -3.16
CA ASN A 198 1.21 2.15 -3.65
C ASN A 198 1.14 2.21 -5.19
N TYR A 199 2.20 2.69 -5.86
CA TYR A 199 2.18 2.90 -7.31
C TYR A 199 3.31 2.20 -8.07
N HIS A 200 4.26 1.56 -7.37
CA HIS A 200 5.45 0.94 -7.96
C HIS A 200 6.28 1.90 -8.84
N GLN A 201 6.28 3.19 -8.48
CA GLN A 201 6.98 4.22 -9.23
C GLN A 201 8.32 4.58 -8.59
N LEU A 202 9.38 4.50 -9.39
CA LEU A 202 10.65 5.17 -9.10
C LEU A 202 10.53 6.67 -9.44
N PRO A 203 11.43 7.54 -8.95
CA PRO A 203 11.33 8.98 -9.16
C PRO A 203 11.11 9.39 -10.62
N GLN A 204 11.81 8.73 -11.54
CA GLN A 204 11.74 8.97 -12.98
C GLN A 204 10.37 8.61 -13.59
N ASP A 205 9.56 7.83 -12.87
CA ASP A 205 8.26 7.34 -13.30
C ASP A 205 7.11 7.97 -12.50
N TRP A 206 7.40 8.94 -11.63
CA TRP A 206 6.39 9.60 -10.82
C TRP A 206 5.35 10.32 -11.67
N THR A 207 4.08 9.99 -11.46
CA THR A 207 2.94 10.67 -12.10
C THR A 207 2.35 11.73 -11.18
N GLN A 208 1.75 12.76 -11.78
CA GLN A 208 1.09 13.84 -11.05
C GLN A 208 -0.03 13.35 -10.12
N GLU A 209 -0.77 12.33 -10.57
CA GLU A 209 -1.86 11.72 -9.80
C GLU A 209 -1.36 10.94 -8.60
N ALA A 210 -0.33 10.10 -8.78
CA ALA A 210 0.27 9.33 -7.70
C ALA A 210 0.83 10.25 -6.61
N VAL A 211 1.58 11.29 -7.00
CA VAL A 211 2.13 12.28 -6.06
C VAL A 211 1.00 13.02 -5.31
N ARG A 212 -0.05 13.45 -6.02
CA ARG A 212 -1.22 14.09 -5.41
C ARG A 212 -1.84 13.19 -4.34
N ASN A 213 -2.05 11.92 -4.65
CA ASN A 213 -2.68 10.97 -3.74
C ASN A 213 -1.80 10.71 -2.51
N VAL A 214 -0.49 10.53 -2.68
CA VAL A 214 0.45 10.36 -1.55
C VAL A 214 0.44 11.59 -0.63
N LEU A 215 0.46 12.80 -1.20
CA LEU A 215 0.45 14.03 -0.39
C LEU A 215 -0.88 14.25 0.33
N LEU A 216 -2.01 13.95 -0.32
CA LEU A 216 -3.33 14.17 0.29
C LEU A 216 -3.74 13.05 1.23
N ASN A 217 -3.28 11.82 1.04
CA ASN A 217 -3.73 10.67 1.83
C ASN A 217 -2.62 10.20 2.75
N ASP A 218 -1.51 9.71 2.21
CA ASP A 218 -0.50 9.00 2.99
C ASP A 218 0.24 9.91 3.97
N PHE A 219 0.66 11.09 3.53
CA PHE A 219 1.27 12.08 4.41
C PHE A 219 0.37 12.46 5.60
N VAL A 220 -0.94 12.56 5.35
CA VAL A 220 -1.91 13.07 6.33
C VAL A 220 -2.39 11.99 7.29
N LEU A 221 -2.57 10.77 6.81
CA LEU A 221 -3.17 9.68 7.58
C LEU A 221 -2.13 8.88 8.36
N HIS A 222 -0.99 8.60 7.74
CA HIS A 222 -0.05 7.59 8.23
C HIS A 222 1.15 8.16 9.00
N VAL A 223 1.27 9.49 9.11
CA VAL A 223 2.50 10.10 9.62
C VAL A 223 2.21 10.95 10.86
N GLY A 224 2.97 10.70 11.92
CA GLY A 224 2.98 11.48 13.16
C GLY A 224 3.57 12.89 13.02
N ILE A 225 3.38 13.54 11.87
CA ILE A 225 3.86 14.91 11.63
C ILE A 225 2.96 15.88 12.41
N PRO A 226 3.52 16.78 13.23
CA PRO A 226 2.75 17.84 13.87
C PRO A 226 2.04 18.72 12.83
N VAL A 227 0.79 19.12 13.09
CA VAL A 227 0.00 19.95 12.14
C VAL A 227 0.76 21.20 11.69
N ALA A 228 1.50 21.84 12.61
CA ALA A 228 2.29 23.05 12.31
C ALA A 228 3.45 22.81 11.32
N SER A 229 3.89 21.55 11.15
CA SER A 229 4.99 21.19 10.25
C SER A 229 4.51 20.94 8.80
N TYR A 230 3.22 20.77 8.55
CA TYR A 230 2.71 20.50 7.20
C TYR A 230 2.98 21.61 6.19
N GLN A 231 3.04 22.86 6.66
CA GLN A 231 3.42 24.01 5.83
C GLN A 231 4.87 23.94 5.33
N LEU A 232 5.73 23.12 5.96
CA LEU A 232 7.14 22.96 5.60
C LEU A 232 7.36 21.87 4.55
N ILE A 233 6.43 20.92 4.42
CA ILE A 233 6.55 19.76 3.52
C ILE A 233 6.65 20.23 2.06
N GLY A 234 5.71 21.06 1.62
CA GLY A 234 5.65 21.54 0.23
C GLY A 234 6.96 22.21 -0.22
N PRO A 235 7.42 23.28 0.45
CA PRO A 235 8.69 23.93 0.13
C PRO A 235 9.90 22.98 0.15
N THR A 236 9.95 22.05 1.12
CA THR A 236 11.06 21.10 1.24
C THR A 236 11.09 20.13 0.05
N LEU A 237 9.94 19.54 -0.30
CA LEU A 237 9.84 18.63 -1.45
C LEU A 237 10.09 19.35 -2.78
N THR A 238 9.66 20.62 -2.90
CA THR A 238 9.97 21.44 -4.07
C THR A 238 11.47 21.67 -4.23
N ALA A 239 12.18 22.06 -3.16
CA ALA A 239 13.63 22.24 -3.20
C ALA A 239 14.35 20.93 -3.55
N PHE A 240 13.91 19.81 -2.98
CA PHE A 240 14.47 18.50 -3.28
C PHE A 240 14.27 18.07 -4.74
N LEU A 241 13.07 18.28 -5.32
CA LEU A 241 12.80 17.98 -6.73
C LEU A 241 13.62 18.85 -7.68
N ASN A 242 13.81 20.13 -7.34
CA ASN A 242 14.69 21.02 -8.10
C ASN A 242 16.14 20.53 -8.05
N TYR A 243 16.61 20.07 -6.89
CA TYR A 243 17.92 19.44 -6.76
C TYR A 243 18.04 18.18 -7.65
N LEU A 244 17.05 17.28 -7.62
CA LEU A 244 17.06 16.09 -8.48
C LEU A 244 17.10 16.44 -9.98
N ALA A 245 16.50 17.56 -10.37
CA ALA A 245 16.61 18.07 -11.74
C ALA A 245 18.00 18.63 -12.04
N THR A 246 18.61 19.35 -11.10
CA THR A 246 19.98 19.91 -11.23
C THR A 246 21.03 18.82 -11.42
N VAL A 247 20.86 17.66 -10.80
CA VAL A 247 21.79 16.51 -10.92
C VAL A 247 21.38 15.50 -12.00
N ASP A 248 20.49 15.89 -12.92
CA ASP A 248 19.98 15.07 -14.04
C ASP A 248 19.36 13.72 -13.60
N TYR A 249 18.92 13.61 -12.35
CA TYR A 249 18.22 12.42 -11.85
C TYR A 249 16.75 12.41 -12.28
N LEU A 250 16.15 13.59 -12.39
CA LEU A 250 14.84 13.85 -12.99
C LEU A 250 14.98 14.84 -14.14
N SER A 251 14.11 14.74 -15.16
CA SER A 251 14.04 15.80 -16.16
C SER A 251 13.45 17.08 -15.55
N MET A 252 13.93 18.25 -15.97
CA MET A 252 13.39 19.54 -15.49
C MET A 252 11.87 19.66 -15.70
N ALA A 253 11.35 19.19 -16.84
CA ALA A 253 9.93 19.23 -17.14
C ALA A 253 9.10 18.35 -16.19
N GLN A 254 9.61 17.17 -15.84
CA GLN A 254 8.95 16.29 -14.88
C GLN A 254 8.99 16.89 -13.46
N ALA A 255 10.15 17.41 -13.03
CA ALA A 255 10.27 18.07 -11.74
C ALA A 255 9.29 19.26 -11.63
N GLU A 256 9.20 20.11 -12.65
CA GLU A 256 8.25 21.23 -12.69
C GLU A 256 6.78 20.77 -12.59
N GLN A 257 6.40 19.73 -13.33
CA GLN A 257 5.04 19.16 -13.25
C GLN A 257 4.70 18.68 -11.83
N ILE A 258 5.63 17.99 -11.19
CA ILE A 258 5.42 17.46 -9.83
C ILE A 258 5.40 18.61 -8.80
N VAL A 259 6.28 19.61 -8.95
CA VAL A 259 6.27 20.83 -8.12
C VAL A 259 4.93 21.57 -8.22
N ASN A 260 4.37 21.68 -9.42
CA ASN A 260 3.05 22.29 -9.61
C ASN A 260 1.94 21.53 -8.87
N VAL A 261 2.00 20.19 -8.84
CA VAL A 261 1.08 19.38 -8.04
C VAL A 261 1.25 19.64 -6.55
N ILE A 262 2.49 19.61 -6.03
CA ILE A 262 2.80 19.88 -4.62
C ILE A 262 2.24 21.23 -4.19
N ASN A 263 2.50 22.28 -4.98
CA ASN A 263 2.01 23.63 -4.70
C ASN A 263 0.47 23.70 -4.72
N ALA A 264 -0.18 23.01 -5.66
CA ALA A 264 -1.63 22.99 -5.76
C ALA A 264 -2.32 22.27 -4.59
N VAL A 265 -1.64 21.32 -3.94
CA VAL A 265 -2.22 20.52 -2.84
C VAL A 265 -1.75 20.92 -1.45
N ALA A 266 -0.72 21.77 -1.30
CA ALA A 266 -0.12 22.13 -0.01
C ALA A 266 -1.15 22.65 1.03
N THR A 267 -2.04 23.56 0.61
CA THR A 267 -3.11 24.08 1.50
C THR A 267 -4.12 23.00 1.86
N GLN A 268 -4.49 22.15 0.91
CA GLN A 268 -5.46 21.07 1.13
C GLN A 268 -4.90 20.03 2.12
N MET A 269 -3.63 19.67 1.96
CA MET A 269 -2.90 18.78 2.85
C MET A 269 -2.90 19.32 4.30
N THR A 270 -2.57 20.61 4.47
CA THR A 270 -2.58 21.29 5.79
C THR A 270 -3.98 21.28 6.43
N HIS A 271 -5.02 21.59 5.66
CA HIS A 271 -6.40 21.54 6.15
C HIS A 271 -6.84 20.13 6.54
N LYS A 272 -6.46 19.13 5.75
CA LYS A 272 -6.79 17.73 6.03
C LYS A 272 -6.07 17.26 7.30
N ALA A 273 -4.80 17.60 7.48
CA ALA A 273 -4.06 17.29 8.70
C ALA A 273 -4.68 17.91 9.96
N ALA A 274 -5.06 19.20 9.90
CA ALA A 274 -5.74 19.88 11.00
C ALA A 274 -7.12 19.25 11.32
N ARG A 275 -7.80 18.69 10.31
CA ARG A 275 -9.03 17.93 10.54
C ARG A 275 -8.73 16.63 11.24
N VAL A 276 -7.81 15.81 10.72
CA VAL A 276 -7.42 14.51 11.30
C VAL A 276 -6.95 14.65 12.75
N ALA A 277 -6.16 15.67 13.07
CA ALA A 277 -5.71 15.93 14.44
C ALA A 277 -6.89 16.15 15.41
N ARG A 278 -7.90 16.94 15.03
CA ARG A 278 -9.11 17.15 15.85
C ARG A 278 -9.92 15.88 16.07
N TRP A 279 -9.94 14.97 15.09
CA TRP A 279 -10.62 13.67 15.25
C TRP A 279 -9.89 12.76 16.25
N ARG A 280 -8.55 12.87 16.37
CA ARG A 280 -7.75 12.06 17.30
C ARG A 280 -7.84 12.52 18.76
N GLU A 281 -8.30 13.74 19.01
CA GLU A 281 -8.45 14.32 20.35
C GLU A 281 -9.82 14.04 20.99
N GLN A 282 -10.76 13.46 20.24
CA GLN A 282 -12.11 13.10 20.68
C GLN A 282 -12.18 11.63 21.11
#